data_AF-A0A0G4GYI5-F1
#
_entry.id   AF-A0A0G4GYI5-F1
#
_cell.length_a   1.000
_cell.length_b   1.000
_cell.length_c   1.000
_cell.angle_alpha   90.00
_cell.angle_beta   90.00
_cell.angle_gamma   90.00
#
_symmetry.space_group_name_H-M   'P 1'
#
loop_
_entity.id
_entity.type
_entity.pdbx_description
1 polymer ?
#
loop_
_entity_poly.entity_id
_entity_poly.type
_entity_poly.pdbx_seq_one_letter_code
_entity_poly.pdbx_strand_id
1 'polypeptide(L)'
;MEGFARYVASALKKVQRNIEKCASPSPDQLEDFLETTVTAIRQLTAKAPDEVKDTVVDAFRSFWHVRRNEPIDGGDLSVDSLLRALEALHAAYPVQNKHAADGEEGGGARKRPLRVAAAVPTDEELDDLSLAVRKMWQLDDNRLTPNVEYRINLQGGKRVHDRRDMASDHLIEYVSPEAFERPTVKAFMRLLDNYVREAGVEERVSKAEKREVWDFLHAIGDTGPMQYLAKYVSMKGVSGIDDLDDLLAEMHRMWFSLYRRETRRDSSGFEHVFLGEEKDGKTVGFHNWIQFYLEERKGRVDYRGYVLPRRRGRPNDFASDDASEFQLVTIQFKWEGDLKGVGSMFVGTSPEFEMAVYSLLALLGRERLEVSLPLGPDQDNVMVEVTVHTFSSRYGKRVSTAYPSAVE
;
A
#
# COMPACT_ATOMS: atom_id res chain seq x y z
N MET A 1 13.01 19.34 12.70
CA MET A 1 12.03 20.29 13.25
C MET A 1 10.84 20.52 12.34
N GLU A 2 11.02 20.72 11.03
CA GLU A 2 9.88 20.95 10.11
C GLU A 2 8.85 19.80 10.07
N GLY A 3 9.30 18.54 10.07
CA GLY A 3 8.39 17.38 10.14
C GLY A 3 7.62 17.28 11.45
N PHE A 4 8.25 17.66 12.57
CA PHE A 4 7.60 17.76 13.88
C PHE A 4 6.54 18.87 13.90
N ALA A 5 6.86 20.07 13.41
CA ALA A 5 5.93 21.18 13.30
C ALA A 5 4.70 20.84 12.43
N ARG A 6 4.91 20.18 11.29
CA ARG A 6 3.82 19.72 10.42
C ARG A 6 2.94 18.66 11.07
N TYR A 7 3.55 17.71 11.78
CA TYR A 7 2.80 16.69 12.51
C TYR A 7 1.92 17.29 13.61
N VAL A 8 2.47 18.18 14.44
CA VAL A 8 1.73 18.88 15.50
C VAL A 8 0.57 19.68 14.91
N ALA A 9 0.79 20.38 13.78
CA ALA A 9 -0.26 21.12 13.08
C ALA A 9 -1.38 20.19 12.56
N SER A 10 -1.03 19.01 12.01
CA SER A 10 -2.00 18.02 11.54
C SER A 10 -2.82 17.45 12.71
N ALA A 11 -2.15 17.03 13.79
CA ALA A 11 -2.80 16.49 14.98
C ALA A 11 -3.75 17.52 15.62
N LEU A 12 -3.34 18.79 15.71
CA LEU A 12 -4.17 19.89 16.19
C LEU A 12 -5.44 20.05 15.34
N LYS A 13 -5.29 20.11 14.02
CA LYS A 13 -6.41 20.24 13.07
C LYS A 13 -7.38 19.05 13.18
N LYS A 14 -6.87 17.83 13.40
CA LYS A 14 -7.69 16.63 13.59
C LYS A 14 -8.53 16.70 14.86
N VAL A 15 -7.95 17.12 15.98
CA VAL A 15 -8.68 17.31 17.25
C VAL A 15 -9.75 18.39 17.10
N GLN A 16 -9.42 19.54 16.50
CA GLN A 16 -10.38 20.61 16.23
C GLN A 16 -11.55 20.16 15.34
N ARG A 17 -11.27 19.43 14.25
CA ARG A 17 -12.31 18.89 13.35
C ARG A 17 -13.26 17.94 14.06
N ASN A 18 -12.76 17.13 15.00
CA ASN A 18 -13.60 16.22 15.79
C ASN A 18 -14.51 16.97 16.77
N ILE A 19 -14.00 18.05 17.39
CA ILE A 19 -14.79 18.94 18.25
C ILE A 19 -15.91 19.61 17.45
N GLU A 20 -15.60 20.15 16.27
CA GLU A 20 -16.59 20.79 15.37
C GLU A 20 -17.71 19.83 14.93
N LYS A 21 -17.38 18.54 14.78
CA LYS A 21 -18.34 17.48 14.44
C LYS A 21 -19.12 16.96 15.67
N CYS A 22 -18.96 17.56 16.86
CA CYS A 22 -19.52 17.10 18.13
C CYS A 22 -19.20 15.62 18.46
N ALA A 23 -18.10 15.08 17.92
CA ALA A 23 -17.67 13.73 18.18
C ALA A 23 -16.90 13.69 19.50
N SER A 24 -17.55 13.27 20.59
CA SER A 24 -16.91 13.07 21.89
C SER A 24 -16.28 11.67 21.95
N PRO A 25 -14.94 11.53 21.95
CA PRO A 25 -14.30 10.23 22.06
C PRO A 25 -14.58 9.62 23.44
N SER A 26 -14.69 8.29 23.51
CA SER A 26 -14.65 7.58 24.80
C SER A 26 -13.27 7.76 25.46
N PRO A 27 -13.16 7.56 26.79
CA PRO A 27 -11.87 7.61 27.48
C PRO A 27 -10.79 6.74 26.81
N ASP A 28 -11.14 5.49 26.46
CA ASP A 28 -10.24 4.56 25.76
C ASP A 28 -9.81 5.09 24.38
N GLN A 29 -10.72 5.72 23.62
CA GLN A 29 -10.40 6.30 22.31
C GLN A 29 -9.45 7.49 22.42
N LEU A 30 -9.61 8.29 23.47
CA LEU A 30 -8.74 9.42 23.75
C LEU A 30 -7.34 8.96 24.19
N GLU A 31 -7.29 7.90 25.00
CA GLU A 31 -6.03 7.26 25.43
C GLU A 31 -5.29 6.64 24.23
N ASP A 32 -5.96 5.86 23.38
CA ASP A 32 -5.39 5.28 22.15
C ASP A 32 -4.83 6.36 21.21
N PHE A 33 -5.56 7.47 21.07
CA PHE A 33 -5.13 8.61 20.27
C PHE A 33 -3.86 9.24 20.87
N LEU A 34 -3.84 9.47 22.18
CA LEU A 34 -2.70 10.04 22.89
C LEU A 34 -1.46 9.15 22.83
N GLU A 35 -1.61 7.85 23.02
CA GLU A 35 -0.51 6.89 22.87
C GLU A 35 0.12 6.99 21.48
N THR A 36 -0.73 7.06 20.44
CA THR A 36 -0.30 7.16 19.05
C THR A 36 0.39 8.49 18.77
N THR A 37 -0.21 9.60 19.21
CA THR A 37 0.31 10.96 19.03
C THR A 37 1.66 11.15 19.71
N VAL A 38 1.78 10.74 20.98
CA VAL A 38 3.01 10.89 21.74
C VAL A 38 4.11 9.96 21.20
N THR A 39 3.77 8.76 20.71
CA THR A 39 4.72 7.88 20.02
C THR A 39 5.33 8.56 18.79
N ALA A 40 4.49 9.13 17.92
CA ALA A 40 4.95 9.83 16.72
C ALA A 40 5.82 11.05 17.08
N ILE A 41 5.39 11.85 18.06
CA ILE A 41 6.16 13.00 18.56
C ILE A 41 7.54 12.58 19.06
N ARG A 42 7.64 11.48 19.83
CA ARG A 42 8.92 10.95 20.34
C ARG A 42 9.86 10.53 19.20
N GLN A 43 9.33 9.88 18.17
CA GLN A 43 10.12 9.48 17.01
C GLN A 43 10.66 10.71 16.25
N LEU A 44 9.80 11.71 16.03
CA LEU A 44 10.15 12.95 15.32
C LEU A 44 11.14 13.83 16.10
N THR A 45 11.20 13.69 17.42
CA THR A 45 12.08 14.47 18.31
C THR A 45 13.26 13.68 18.88
N ALA A 46 13.45 12.41 18.49
CA ALA A 46 14.48 11.54 19.05
C ALA A 46 15.91 12.13 18.97
N LYS A 47 16.23 12.79 17.85
CA LYS A 47 17.53 13.44 17.59
C LYS A 47 17.51 14.95 17.84
N ALA A 48 16.44 15.50 18.42
CA ALA A 48 16.34 16.93 18.72
C ALA A 48 17.19 17.30 19.95
N PRO A 49 17.61 18.58 20.08
CA PRO A 49 18.20 19.11 21.31
C PRO A 49 17.31 18.89 22.52
N ASP A 50 17.91 18.82 23.72
CA ASP A 50 17.17 18.56 24.95
C ASP A 50 16.12 19.63 25.26
N GLU A 51 16.40 20.90 24.90
CA GLU A 51 15.44 22.02 25.00
C GLU A 51 14.10 21.73 24.28
N VAL A 52 14.16 21.06 23.12
CA VAL A 52 12.96 20.68 22.35
C VAL A 52 12.22 19.53 23.03
N LYS A 53 12.97 18.55 23.53
CA LYS A 53 12.40 17.40 24.24
C LYS A 53 11.74 17.84 25.54
N ASP A 54 12.33 18.80 26.25
CA ASP A 54 11.79 19.37 27.47
C ASP A 54 10.52 20.17 27.19
N THR A 55 10.50 20.97 26.11
CA THR A 55 9.28 21.67 25.65
C THR A 55 8.13 20.69 25.38
N VAL A 56 8.42 19.53 24.75
CA VAL A 56 7.43 18.47 24.54
C VAL A 56 6.96 17.87 25.86
N VAL A 57 7.87 17.53 26.76
CA VAL A 57 7.53 16.96 28.07
C VAL A 57 6.66 17.95 28.86
N ASP A 58 6.99 19.23 28.85
CA ASP A 58 6.27 20.28 29.57
C ASP A 58 4.85 20.48 29.05
N ALA A 59 4.63 20.39 27.73
CA ALA A 59 3.31 20.56 27.13
C ALA A 59 2.28 19.52 27.62
N PHE A 60 2.72 18.30 27.93
CA PHE A 60 1.86 17.18 28.33
C PHE A 60 1.88 16.89 29.84
N ARG A 61 2.73 17.59 30.61
CA ARG A 61 3.09 17.23 32.00
C ARG A 61 1.93 17.17 33.00
N SER A 62 0.79 17.78 32.69
CA SER A 62 -0.37 17.82 33.59
C SER A 62 -1.29 16.60 33.47
N PHE A 63 -1.14 15.78 32.44
CA PHE A 63 -2.03 14.64 32.21
C PHE A 63 -1.37 13.41 31.56
N TRP A 64 -0.17 13.52 30.98
CA TRP A 64 0.48 12.41 30.29
C TRP A 64 2.00 12.34 30.50
N HIS A 65 2.51 11.14 30.81
CA HIS A 65 3.95 10.88 30.90
C HIS A 65 4.56 10.64 29.53
N VAL A 66 5.09 11.67 28.87
CA VAL A 66 5.68 11.56 27.51
C VAL A 66 6.75 10.46 27.39
N ARG A 67 7.62 10.30 28.38
CA ARG A 67 8.73 9.31 28.30
C ARG A 67 8.25 7.86 28.41
N ARG A 68 7.25 7.61 29.27
CA ARG A 68 6.68 6.26 29.49
C ARG A 68 5.52 5.96 28.55
N ASN A 69 4.93 7.01 27.98
CA ASN A 69 3.74 7.00 27.15
C ASN A 69 2.54 6.39 27.87
N GLU A 70 2.20 6.94 29.03
CA GLU A 70 1.09 6.48 29.88
C GLU A 70 0.39 7.68 30.54
N PRO A 71 -0.90 7.56 30.93
CA PRO A 71 -1.61 8.58 31.70
C PRO A 71 -0.92 8.88 33.04
N ILE A 72 -1.09 10.11 33.54
CA ILE A 72 -0.68 10.47 34.91
C ILE A 72 -1.83 10.15 35.85
N ASP A 73 -1.54 9.44 36.95
CA ASP A 73 -2.52 9.19 38.01
C ASP A 73 -3.09 10.51 38.56
N GLY A 74 -4.40 10.70 38.41
CA GLY A 74 -5.11 11.92 38.81
C GLY A 74 -4.95 13.10 37.83
N GLY A 75 -4.32 12.90 36.67
CA GLY A 75 -4.26 13.88 35.59
C GLY A 75 -5.60 14.04 34.86
N ASP A 76 -5.87 15.26 34.36
CA ASP A 76 -7.09 15.54 33.59
C ASP A 76 -6.94 15.06 32.14
N LEU A 77 -7.28 13.79 31.90
CA LEU A 77 -7.30 13.18 30.57
C LEU A 77 -8.55 13.61 29.79
N SER A 78 -8.51 14.82 29.25
CA SER A 78 -9.60 15.44 28.51
C SER A 78 -9.16 15.93 27.12
N VAL A 79 -10.14 16.07 26.22
CA VAL A 79 -9.92 16.67 24.89
C VAL A 79 -9.34 18.08 25.02
N ASP A 80 -9.79 18.85 26.01
CA ASP A 80 -9.30 20.21 26.28
C ASP A 80 -7.84 20.24 26.73
N SER A 81 -7.41 19.25 27.53
CA SER A 81 -6.00 19.12 27.93
C SER A 81 -5.10 18.74 26.76
N LEU A 82 -5.55 17.82 25.90
CA LEU A 82 -4.87 17.48 24.66
C LEU A 82 -4.77 18.68 23.69
N LEU A 83 -5.88 19.40 23.50
CA LEU A 83 -5.94 20.56 22.62
C LEU A 83 -4.92 21.63 23.06
N ARG A 84 -4.91 21.97 24.35
CA ARG A 84 -3.96 22.93 24.93
C ARG A 84 -2.50 22.51 24.73
N ALA A 85 -2.19 21.22 24.90
CA ALA A 85 -0.85 20.71 24.70
C ALA A 85 -0.40 20.85 23.24
N LEU A 86 -1.27 20.49 22.28
CA LEU A 86 -0.98 20.61 20.85
C LEU A 86 -0.86 22.06 20.39
N GLU A 87 -1.70 22.96 20.90
CA GLU A 87 -1.61 24.40 20.64
C GLU A 87 -0.30 25.01 21.16
N ALA A 88 0.12 24.64 22.38
CA ALA A 88 1.38 25.08 22.95
C ALA A 88 2.58 24.64 22.09
N LEU A 89 2.58 23.40 21.61
CA LEU A 89 3.62 22.90 20.71
C LEU A 89 3.57 23.55 19.33
N HIS A 90 2.38 23.80 18.80
CA HIS A 90 2.22 24.49 17.52
C HIS A 90 2.73 25.92 17.59
N ALA A 91 2.48 26.63 18.69
CA ALA A 91 2.96 27.99 18.92
C ALA A 91 4.49 28.02 19.09
N ALA A 92 5.07 27.05 19.81
CA ALA A 92 6.52 26.95 19.98
C ALA A 92 7.26 26.60 18.67
N TYR A 93 6.59 25.88 17.76
CA TYR A 93 7.19 25.39 16.52
C TYR A 93 6.24 25.61 15.31
N PRO A 94 6.06 26.85 14.86
CA PRO A 94 5.16 27.16 13.75
C PRO A 94 5.67 26.57 12.42
N VAL A 95 4.74 26.17 11.55
CA VAL A 95 5.06 25.71 10.19
C VAL A 95 5.51 26.92 9.37
N GLN A 96 6.76 26.92 8.91
CA GLN A 96 7.27 27.99 8.05
C GLN A 96 6.66 27.89 6.64
N ASN A 97 5.72 28.78 6.32
CA ASN A 97 5.27 28.99 4.95
C ASN A 97 6.31 29.84 4.20
N LYS A 98 7.09 29.23 3.31
CA LYS A 98 7.96 29.98 2.41
C LYS A 98 7.14 30.54 1.23
N HIS A 99 6.63 31.76 1.40
CA HIS A 99 6.43 32.70 0.30
C HIS A 99 6.80 34.13 0.73
N ALA A 100 7.49 34.81 -0.19
CA ALA A 100 7.93 36.21 -0.22
C ALA A 100 9.36 36.57 0.27
N ALA A 101 10.11 37.15 -0.69
CA ALA A 101 11.26 38.06 -0.61
C ALA A 101 12.70 37.50 -0.49
N ASP A 102 13.36 37.45 -1.66
CA ASP A 102 14.72 37.89 -2.05
C ASP A 102 15.93 37.88 -1.10
N GLY A 103 17.07 37.43 -1.64
CA GLY A 103 18.41 37.90 -1.25
C GLY A 103 19.50 36.84 -1.08
N GLU A 104 20.27 36.63 -2.14
CA GLU A 104 21.70 36.25 -2.21
C GLU A 104 22.27 34.94 -1.59
N GLU A 105 22.80 34.14 -2.54
CA GLU A 105 24.04 33.34 -2.56
C GLU A 105 24.57 32.60 -1.32
N GLY A 106 24.78 31.28 -1.52
CA GLY A 106 25.92 30.58 -0.93
C GLY A 106 25.66 29.15 -0.45
N GLY A 107 25.95 28.17 -1.31
CA GLY A 107 26.49 26.88 -0.86
C GLY A 107 25.53 25.70 -0.68
N GLY A 108 25.63 24.72 -1.58
CA GLY A 108 25.53 23.30 -1.23
C GLY A 108 24.14 22.66 -1.14
N ALA A 109 23.25 22.91 -2.11
CA ALA A 109 21.97 22.21 -2.17
C ALA A 109 22.13 20.77 -2.71
N ARG A 110 22.02 19.77 -1.82
CA ARG A 110 21.52 18.44 -2.22
C ARG A 110 20.10 18.64 -2.75
N LYS A 111 19.92 18.54 -4.07
CA LYS A 111 18.63 18.62 -4.75
C LYS A 111 17.68 17.56 -4.17
N ARG A 112 16.66 17.99 -3.42
CA ARG A 112 15.41 17.24 -3.31
C ARG A 112 14.66 17.43 -4.64
N PRO A 113 14.31 16.38 -5.40
CA PRO A 113 13.64 16.56 -6.66
C PRO A 113 12.16 16.96 -6.45
N LEU A 114 11.65 17.72 -7.41
CA LEU A 114 10.26 18.13 -7.56
C LEU A 114 9.33 16.90 -7.63
N ARG A 115 8.66 16.49 -6.55
CA ARG A 115 7.61 15.43 -6.62
C ARG A 115 6.19 15.92 -6.33
N VAL A 116 6.00 17.07 -5.69
CA VAL A 116 4.66 17.48 -5.20
C VAL A 116 3.72 17.96 -6.32
N ALA A 117 4.25 18.49 -7.42
CA ALA A 117 3.45 19.00 -8.54
C ALA A 117 2.89 17.90 -9.47
N ALA A 118 3.54 16.74 -9.58
CA ALA A 118 3.11 15.66 -10.49
C ALA A 118 1.97 14.79 -9.94
N ALA A 119 1.63 14.93 -8.66
CA ALA A 119 0.64 14.10 -7.97
C ALA A 119 -0.76 14.73 -7.90
N VAL A 120 -1.00 15.94 -8.43
CA VAL A 120 -2.34 16.54 -8.42
C VAL A 120 -3.13 16.07 -9.65
N PRO A 121 -4.29 15.41 -9.48
CA PRO A 121 -5.14 14.99 -10.58
C PRO A 121 -5.65 16.16 -11.43
N THR A 122 -5.71 15.98 -12.74
CA THR A 122 -6.40 16.91 -13.65
C THR A 122 -7.90 16.60 -13.73
N ASP A 123 -8.71 17.54 -14.24
CA ASP A 123 -10.15 17.30 -14.46
C ASP A 123 -10.39 16.11 -15.41
N GLU A 124 -9.57 15.96 -16.45
CA GLU A 124 -9.63 14.82 -17.38
C GLU A 124 -9.34 13.49 -16.67
N GLU A 125 -8.31 13.45 -15.80
CA GLU A 125 -7.99 12.26 -15.03
C GLU A 125 -9.08 11.93 -13.99
N LEU A 126 -9.70 12.95 -13.39
CA LEU A 126 -10.85 12.75 -12.53
C LEU A 126 -12.01 12.12 -13.32
N ASP A 127 -12.27 12.55 -14.55
CA ASP A 127 -13.40 12.03 -15.33
C ASP A 127 -13.13 10.69 -16.04
N ASP A 128 -11.87 10.29 -16.21
CA ASP A 128 -11.48 8.99 -16.78
C ASP A 128 -10.53 8.19 -15.85
N LEU A 129 -11.08 7.12 -15.27
CA LEU A 129 -10.31 6.20 -14.42
C LEU A 129 -9.12 5.56 -15.12
N SER A 130 -9.19 5.36 -16.43
CA SER A 130 -8.08 4.81 -17.21
C SER A 130 -6.89 5.78 -17.20
N LEU A 131 -7.16 7.08 -17.29
CA LEU A 131 -6.13 8.13 -17.20
C LEU A 131 -5.55 8.19 -15.79
N ALA A 132 -6.40 8.10 -14.76
CA ALA A 132 -5.94 8.04 -13.36
C ALA A 132 -5.00 6.85 -13.10
N VAL A 133 -5.34 5.65 -13.60
CA VAL A 133 -4.49 4.46 -13.44
C VAL A 133 -3.20 4.56 -14.25
N ARG A 134 -3.24 5.11 -15.48
CA ARG A 134 -2.02 5.43 -16.24
C ARG A 134 -1.13 6.43 -15.51
N LYS A 135 -1.73 7.40 -14.83
CA LYS A 135 -0.98 8.37 -14.03
C LYS A 135 -0.31 7.72 -12.83
N MET A 136 -1.00 6.83 -12.11
CA MET A 136 -0.39 6.02 -11.06
C MET A 136 0.75 5.16 -11.59
N TRP A 137 0.63 4.58 -12.78
CA TRP A 137 1.73 3.85 -13.44
C TRP A 137 2.94 4.77 -13.70
N GLN A 138 2.74 5.98 -14.23
CA GLN A 138 3.83 6.92 -14.45
C GLN A 138 4.52 7.36 -13.15
N LEU A 139 3.78 7.39 -12.04
CA LEU A 139 4.26 7.80 -10.72
C LEU A 139 4.92 6.68 -9.92
N ASP A 140 4.85 5.43 -10.40
CA ASP A 140 5.43 4.26 -9.74
C ASP A 140 6.95 4.18 -9.95
N ASP A 141 7.66 5.04 -9.21
CA ASP A 141 9.12 5.11 -9.21
C ASP A 141 9.80 3.88 -8.58
N ASN A 142 9.03 3.04 -7.89
CA ASN A 142 9.51 1.79 -7.30
C ASN A 142 9.18 0.56 -8.16
N ARG A 143 8.67 0.75 -9.39
CA ARG A 143 8.62 -0.31 -10.40
C ARG A 143 10.03 -0.77 -10.77
N LEU A 144 10.16 -2.04 -11.11
CA LEU A 144 11.38 -2.64 -11.64
C LEU A 144 11.38 -2.60 -13.17
N THR A 145 12.57 -2.39 -13.72
CA THR A 145 12.82 -2.38 -15.16
C THR A 145 13.07 -3.81 -15.66
N PRO A 146 12.27 -4.33 -16.61
CA PRO A 146 12.50 -5.66 -17.21
C PRO A 146 13.89 -5.75 -17.83
N ASN A 147 14.51 -6.94 -17.75
CA ASN A 147 15.85 -7.26 -18.26
C ASN A 147 17.01 -6.42 -17.71
N VAL A 148 16.75 -5.54 -16.74
CA VAL A 148 17.77 -4.77 -16.01
C VAL A 148 17.72 -5.13 -14.53
N GLU A 149 16.56 -5.00 -13.91
CA GLU A 149 16.36 -5.22 -12.47
C GLU A 149 15.70 -6.56 -12.18
N TYR A 150 15.06 -7.19 -13.16
CA TYR A 150 14.58 -8.56 -13.06
C TYR A 150 14.55 -9.22 -14.43
N ARG A 151 14.53 -10.55 -14.47
CA ARG A 151 14.38 -11.34 -15.69
C ARG A 151 13.43 -12.50 -15.47
N ILE A 152 12.52 -12.72 -16.42
CA ILE A 152 11.62 -13.87 -16.43
C ILE A 152 12.03 -14.87 -17.51
N ASN A 153 11.82 -16.14 -17.24
CA ASN A 153 12.00 -17.27 -18.15
C ASN A 153 10.64 -17.94 -18.38
N LEU A 154 9.97 -17.57 -19.46
CA LEU A 154 8.62 -18.06 -19.79
C LEU A 154 8.58 -19.54 -20.20
N GLN A 155 9.67 -20.10 -20.71
CA GLN A 155 9.77 -21.51 -21.10
C GLN A 155 8.66 -21.93 -22.08
N GLY A 156 8.02 -23.08 -21.88
CA GLY A 156 7.00 -23.62 -22.79
C GLY A 156 5.61 -23.02 -22.59
N GLY A 157 5.01 -22.59 -23.70
CA GLY A 157 3.62 -22.11 -23.73
C GLY A 157 2.59 -23.25 -23.74
N LYS A 158 1.41 -22.97 -23.17
CA LYS A 158 0.31 -23.94 -23.09
C LYS A 158 -1.07 -23.32 -23.27
N ARG A 159 -2.07 -24.19 -23.47
CA ARG A 159 -3.48 -23.81 -23.52
C ARG A 159 -4.07 -23.74 -22.12
N VAL A 160 -5.14 -22.96 -21.94
CA VAL A 160 -5.82 -22.78 -20.63
C VAL A 160 -6.22 -24.11 -19.97
N HIS A 161 -6.68 -25.08 -20.77
CA HIS A 161 -7.10 -26.40 -20.29
C HIS A 161 -5.95 -27.41 -20.15
N ASP A 162 -4.74 -27.04 -20.57
CA ASP A 162 -3.58 -27.92 -20.47
C ASP A 162 -3.08 -27.93 -19.02
N ARG A 163 -2.88 -29.12 -18.46
CA ARG A 163 -2.39 -29.33 -17.08
C ARG A 163 -0.99 -29.94 -17.04
N ARG A 164 -0.37 -30.16 -18.20
CA ARG A 164 0.98 -30.74 -18.31
C ARG A 164 2.03 -29.75 -17.84
N ASP A 165 3.17 -30.27 -17.43
CA ASP A 165 4.32 -29.44 -17.19
C ASP A 165 4.94 -28.96 -18.50
N MET A 166 5.10 -27.65 -18.64
CA MET A 166 5.77 -27.02 -19.78
C MET A 166 6.95 -26.15 -19.33
N ALA A 167 7.31 -26.21 -18.06
CA ALA A 167 8.38 -25.42 -17.47
C ALA A 167 9.16 -26.24 -16.45
N SER A 168 10.42 -26.54 -16.75
CA SER A 168 11.33 -27.25 -15.83
C SER A 168 12.06 -26.32 -14.86
N ASP A 169 12.13 -25.03 -15.19
CA ASP A 169 12.85 -24.01 -14.44
C ASP A 169 11.89 -23.01 -13.78
N HIS A 170 12.45 -22.11 -12.97
CA HIS A 170 11.72 -21.01 -12.37
C HIS A 170 11.24 -19.99 -13.41
N LEU A 171 10.06 -19.42 -13.21
CA LEU A 171 9.55 -18.31 -14.01
C LEU A 171 10.36 -17.05 -13.77
N ILE A 172 10.59 -16.68 -12.51
CA ILE A 172 11.35 -15.46 -12.19
C ILE A 172 12.80 -15.86 -11.95
N GLU A 173 13.57 -15.84 -13.04
CA GLU A 173 14.95 -16.31 -13.05
C GLU A 173 15.84 -15.45 -12.16
N TYR A 174 15.66 -14.13 -12.19
CA TYR A 174 16.48 -13.17 -11.46
C TYR A 174 15.68 -11.95 -11.03
N VAL A 175 15.99 -11.45 -9.84
CA VAL A 175 15.59 -10.13 -9.34
C VAL A 175 16.81 -9.51 -8.66
N SER A 176 17.08 -8.25 -8.95
CA SER A 176 18.17 -7.48 -8.35
C SER A 176 17.98 -7.43 -6.83
N PRO A 177 19.04 -7.72 -6.04
CA PRO A 177 18.98 -7.60 -4.58
C PRO A 177 18.55 -6.20 -4.10
N GLU A 178 18.92 -5.15 -4.83
CA GLU A 178 18.57 -3.77 -4.55
C GLU A 178 17.05 -3.52 -4.59
N ALA A 179 16.30 -4.31 -5.36
CA ALA A 179 14.83 -4.25 -5.37
C ALA A 179 14.24 -4.56 -3.99
N PHE A 180 14.78 -5.58 -3.31
CA PHE A 180 14.38 -5.96 -1.95
C PHE A 180 14.90 -5.00 -0.89
N GLU A 181 15.84 -4.13 -1.25
CA GLU A 181 16.34 -3.08 -0.35
C GLU A 181 15.45 -1.83 -0.32
N ARG A 182 14.52 -1.69 -1.28
CA ARG A 182 13.57 -0.58 -1.35
C ARG A 182 12.66 -0.56 -0.10
N PRO A 183 12.44 0.59 0.55
CA PRO A 183 11.69 0.66 1.81
C PRO A 183 10.28 0.06 1.75
N THR A 184 9.56 0.28 0.65
CA THR A 184 8.19 -0.24 0.46
C THR A 184 8.18 -1.75 0.27
N VAL A 185 9.14 -2.29 -0.49
CA VAL A 185 9.31 -3.74 -0.69
C VAL A 185 9.72 -4.43 0.62
N LYS A 186 10.65 -3.85 1.41
CA LYS A 186 11.01 -4.40 2.73
C LYS A 186 9.82 -4.46 3.68
N ALA A 187 9.06 -3.36 3.76
CA ALA A 187 7.90 -3.30 4.64
C ALA A 187 6.82 -4.31 4.19
N PHE A 188 6.59 -4.44 2.88
CA PHE A 188 5.70 -5.44 2.31
C PHE A 188 6.13 -6.87 2.65
N MET A 189 7.42 -7.21 2.48
CA MET A 189 7.92 -8.56 2.79
C MET A 189 7.75 -8.95 4.27
N ARG A 190 7.90 -8.01 5.20
CA ARG A 190 7.63 -8.27 6.63
C ARG A 190 6.18 -8.71 6.87
N LEU A 191 5.23 -8.11 6.15
CA LEU A 191 3.83 -8.53 6.23
C LEU A 191 3.65 -9.96 5.72
N LEU A 192 4.39 -10.36 4.69
CA LEU A 192 4.28 -11.71 4.12
C LEU A 192 4.81 -12.79 5.07
N ASP A 193 5.84 -12.48 5.86
CA ASP A 193 6.48 -13.43 6.78
C ASP A 193 5.65 -13.73 8.04
N ASN A 194 4.62 -12.93 8.34
CA ASN A 194 3.77 -13.11 9.52
C ASN A 194 2.65 -14.14 9.34
N TYR A 195 2.35 -14.54 8.10
CA TYR A 195 1.10 -15.24 7.80
C TYR A 195 1.23 -16.76 7.77
N VAL A 196 0.19 -17.45 8.27
CA VAL A 196 0.05 -18.91 8.21
C VAL A 196 -0.95 -19.28 7.11
N ARG A 197 -0.55 -20.13 6.18
CA ARG A 197 -1.30 -20.49 4.96
C ARG A 197 -2.72 -21.04 5.18
N GLU A 198 -2.95 -21.75 6.27
CA GLU A 198 -4.22 -22.43 6.53
C GLU A 198 -5.30 -21.41 6.90
N ALA A 199 -6.25 -21.16 5.98
CA ALA A 199 -7.47 -20.45 6.32
C ALA A 199 -8.29 -21.30 7.31
N GLY A 200 -8.85 -20.69 8.36
CA GLY A 200 -9.65 -21.36 9.38
C GLY A 200 -9.11 -21.25 10.80
N VAL A 201 -7.92 -20.67 11.01
CA VAL A 201 -7.23 -20.63 12.32
C VAL A 201 -7.33 -19.23 12.92
N GLU A 202 -7.75 -19.13 14.19
CA GLU A 202 -7.84 -17.82 14.87
C GLU A 202 -6.46 -17.16 14.97
N GLU A 203 -6.21 -16.16 14.12
CA GLU A 203 -4.98 -15.39 14.17
C GLU A 203 -5.00 -14.42 15.37
N ARG A 204 -4.07 -14.62 16.30
CA ARG A 204 -3.80 -13.66 17.37
C ARG A 204 -2.84 -12.59 16.86
N VAL A 205 -3.41 -11.53 16.29
CA VAL A 205 -2.60 -10.40 15.79
C VAL A 205 -1.77 -9.79 16.92
N SER A 206 -0.46 -9.93 16.84
CA SER A 206 0.50 -9.43 17.82
C SER A 206 0.61 -7.91 17.76
N LYS A 207 1.12 -7.28 18.83
CA LYS A 207 1.43 -5.84 18.80
C LYS A 207 2.50 -5.50 17.76
N ALA A 208 3.35 -6.47 17.37
CA ALA A 208 4.36 -6.28 16.34
C ALA A 208 3.73 -6.25 14.94
N GLU A 209 2.87 -7.21 14.62
CA GLU A 209 2.15 -7.28 13.34
C GLU A 209 1.32 -6.01 13.08
N LYS A 210 0.63 -5.50 14.11
CA LYS A 210 -0.10 -4.22 13.99
C LYS A 210 0.82 -3.05 13.63
N ARG A 211 2.04 -3.01 14.19
CA ARG A 211 3.02 -1.95 13.86
C ARG A 211 3.53 -2.12 12.44
N GLU A 212 3.80 -3.35 12.01
CA GLU A 212 4.30 -3.63 10.66
C GLU A 212 3.29 -3.22 9.58
N VAL A 213 1.99 -3.41 9.82
CA VAL A 213 0.93 -2.91 8.94
C VAL A 213 1.01 -1.39 8.79
N TRP A 214 1.12 -0.65 9.89
CA TRP A 214 1.23 0.81 9.85
C TRP A 214 2.56 1.28 9.26
N ASP A 215 3.67 0.60 9.54
CA ASP A 215 4.97 0.87 8.93
C ASP A 215 4.89 0.71 7.40
N PHE A 216 4.21 -0.33 6.91
CA PHE A 216 3.94 -0.52 5.49
C PHE A 216 3.06 0.58 4.91
N LEU A 217 1.93 0.90 5.56
CA LEU A 217 1.01 1.96 5.10
C LEU A 217 1.69 3.33 5.02
N HIS A 218 2.51 3.67 6.01
CA HIS A 218 3.29 4.92 5.96
C HIS A 218 4.37 4.88 4.88
N ALA A 219 5.07 3.75 4.71
CA ALA A 219 6.10 3.61 3.69
C ALA A 219 5.52 3.81 2.27
N ILE A 220 4.37 3.20 1.99
CA ILE A 220 3.69 3.39 0.69
C ILE A 220 3.02 4.76 0.59
N GLY A 221 2.54 5.34 1.70
CA GLY A 221 1.89 6.64 1.73
C GLY A 221 2.75 7.79 1.18
N ASP A 222 4.07 7.71 1.35
CA ASP A 222 5.03 8.71 0.84
C ASP A 222 5.32 8.60 -0.67
N THR A 223 4.73 7.62 -1.36
CA THR A 223 5.01 7.33 -2.78
C THR A 223 4.11 8.11 -3.73
N GLY A 224 4.55 8.26 -4.99
CA GLY A 224 3.80 8.94 -6.05
C GLY A 224 2.37 8.40 -6.23
N PRO A 225 2.16 7.07 -6.38
CA PRO A 225 0.83 6.49 -6.59
C PRO A 225 -0.12 6.76 -5.43
N MET A 226 0.34 6.66 -4.18
CA MET A 226 -0.50 6.90 -2.99
C MET A 226 -0.81 8.37 -2.77
N GLN A 227 0.16 9.26 -2.98
CA GLN A 227 -0.06 10.71 -2.91
C GLN A 227 -1.08 11.16 -3.97
N TYR A 228 -1.01 10.55 -5.16
CA TYR A 228 -1.98 10.79 -6.22
C TYR A 228 -3.37 10.26 -5.85
N LEU A 229 -3.46 9.02 -5.33
CA LEU A 229 -4.72 8.44 -4.87
C LEU A 229 -5.41 9.31 -3.82
N ALA A 230 -4.67 9.78 -2.80
CA ALA A 230 -5.22 10.60 -1.72
C ALA A 230 -5.86 11.89 -2.26
N LYS A 231 -5.17 12.57 -3.18
CA LYS A 231 -5.69 13.77 -3.84
C LYS A 231 -6.89 13.45 -4.74
N TYR A 232 -6.81 12.35 -5.49
CA TYR A 232 -7.89 11.90 -6.38
C TYR A 232 -9.20 11.69 -5.64
N VAL A 233 -9.19 10.90 -4.56
CA VAL A 233 -10.41 10.56 -3.83
C VAL A 233 -10.95 11.76 -3.04
N SER A 234 -10.07 12.61 -2.52
CA SER A 234 -10.43 13.89 -1.89
C SER A 234 -11.12 14.83 -2.88
N MET A 235 -10.55 15.02 -4.08
CA MET A 235 -11.15 15.85 -5.13
C MET A 235 -12.44 15.27 -5.70
N LYS A 236 -12.59 13.94 -5.76
CA LYS A 236 -13.86 13.27 -6.09
C LYS A 236 -14.90 13.34 -4.98
N GLY A 237 -14.57 13.86 -3.80
CA GLY A 237 -15.49 13.97 -2.67
C GLY A 237 -15.87 12.62 -2.08
N VAL A 238 -14.96 11.64 -2.11
CA VAL A 238 -15.18 10.35 -1.43
C VAL A 238 -15.31 10.61 0.07
N SER A 239 -16.47 10.26 0.63
CA SER A 239 -16.81 10.61 2.01
C SER A 239 -15.81 10.01 3.00
N GLY A 240 -15.33 10.87 3.92
CA GLY A 240 -14.41 10.47 4.98
C GLY A 240 -12.94 10.43 4.59
N ILE A 241 -12.58 10.89 3.38
CA ILE A 241 -11.18 10.97 2.92
C ILE A 241 -10.87 12.38 2.44
N ASP A 242 -10.38 13.23 3.34
CA ASP A 242 -10.01 14.61 3.00
C ASP A 242 -8.51 14.73 2.65
N ASP A 243 -7.67 13.88 3.24
CA ASP A 243 -6.21 13.90 3.10
C ASP A 243 -5.58 12.49 3.13
N LEU A 244 -4.24 12.43 3.11
CA LEU A 244 -3.48 11.18 3.11
C LEU A 244 -3.71 10.38 4.40
N ASP A 245 -3.80 11.02 5.56
CA ASP A 245 -3.96 10.32 6.83
C ASP A 245 -5.33 9.62 6.87
N ASP A 246 -6.37 10.29 6.37
CA ASP A 246 -7.70 9.70 6.20
C ASP A 246 -7.67 8.52 5.20
N LEU A 247 -6.94 8.66 4.08
CA LEU A 247 -6.76 7.57 3.11
C LEU A 247 -6.10 6.35 3.76
N LEU A 248 -4.99 6.54 4.48
CA LEU A 248 -4.25 5.43 5.10
C LEU A 248 -5.10 4.74 6.18
N ALA A 249 -5.89 5.50 6.94
CA ALA A 249 -6.84 4.92 7.90
C ALA A 249 -7.94 4.10 7.21
N GLU A 250 -8.48 4.59 6.10
CA GLU A 250 -9.48 3.85 5.32
C GLU A 250 -8.88 2.61 4.63
N MET A 251 -7.64 2.70 4.15
CA MET A 251 -6.91 1.54 3.61
C MET A 251 -6.63 0.50 4.69
N HIS A 252 -6.18 0.91 5.89
CA HIS A 252 -6.07 0.03 7.05
C HIS A 252 -7.38 -0.72 7.30
N ARG A 253 -8.51 0.01 7.26
CA ARG A 253 -9.84 -0.56 7.46
C ARG A 253 -10.25 -1.54 6.35
N MET A 254 -10.01 -1.19 5.09
CA MET A 254 -10.43 -2.00 3.93
C MET A 254 -9.58 -3.26 3.74
N TRP A 255 -8.28 -3.17 3.98
CA TRP A 255 -7.29 -4.21 3.65
C TRP A 255 -6.90 -5.08 4.82
N PHE A 256 -6.73 -4.51 6.02
CA PHE A 256 -6.09 -5.19 7.15
C PHE A 256 -7.05 -5.49 8.31
N SER A 257 -8.29 -5.00 8.25
CA SER A 257 -9.29 -5.36 9.27
C SER A 257 -9.80 -6.78 9.06
N LEU A 258 -9.42 -7.68 9.97
CA LEU A 258 -9.91 -9.05 10.01
C LEU A 258 -11.45 -9.11 9.91
N TYR A 259 -11.95 -10.03 9.10
CA TYR A 259 -13.38 -10.31 8.99
C TYR A 259 -13.65 -11.81 9.02
N ARG A 260 -14.93 -12.14 9.21
CA ARG A 260 -15.41 -13.52 9.32
C ARG A 260 -15.80 -14.01 7.92
N ARG A 261 -15.08 -15.01 7.39
CA ARG A 261 -15.49 -15.76 6.18
C ARG A 261 -16.13 -17.10 6.54
N GLU A 262 -15.52 -17.90 7.42
CA GLU A 262 -16.08 -19.20 7.86
C GLU A 262 -16.04 -19.36 9.38
N THR A 263 -14.93 -19.03 10.05
CA THR A 263 -14.84 -18.95 11.52
C THR A 263 -14.52 -17.52 12.01
N ARG A 264 -14.48 -17.32 13.33
CA ARG A 264 -14.34 -15.98 13.95
C ARG A 264 -12.89 -15.47 13.74
N ARG A 265 -12.70 -14.38 12.97
CA ARG A 265 -11.41 -13.67 12.71
C ARG A 265 -10.38 -14.49 11.89
N ASP A 266 -10.61 -14.61 10.59
CA ASP A 266 -9.93 -15.66 9.80
C ASP A 266 -9.01 -15.14 8.69
N SER A 267 -9.37 -14.06 7.99
CA SER A 267 -8.45 -13.44 7.04
C SER A 267 -8.72 -11.96 6.75
N SER A 268 -7.75 -11.32 6.11
CA SER A 268 -7.79 -9.92 5.66
C SER A 268 -7.82 -9.81 4.13
N GLY A 269 -8.19 -8.63 3.62
CA GLY A 269 -8.17 -8.38 2.17
C GLY A 269 -6.74 -8.40 1.61
N PHE A 270 -5.77 -8.01 2.44
CA PHE A 270 -4.35 -8.06 2.11
C PHE A 270 -3.88 -9.50 1.88
N GLU A 271 -4.16 -10.40 2.83
CA GLU A 271 -3.78 -11.81 2.74
C GLU A 271 -4.35 -12.46 1.48
N HIS A 272 -5.66 -12.29 1.27
CA HIS A 272 -6.30 -12.92 0.14
C HIS A 272 -5.74 -12.46 -1.22
N VAL A 273 -5.42 -11.17 -1.36
CA VAL A 273 -4.93 -10.60 -2.64
C VAL A 273 -3.44 -10.89 -2.86
N PHE A 274 -2.62 -10.61 -1.84
CA PHE A 274 -1.17 -10.59 -1.98
C PHE A 274 -0.48 -11.88 -1.56
N LEU A 275 -0.98 -12.58 -0.54
CA LEU A 275 -0.41 -13.85 -0.07
C LEU A 275 -1.01 -15.05 -0.80
N GLY A 276 -2.32 -15.02 -1.02
CA GLY A 276 -3.08 -16.19 -1.44
C GLY A 276 -3.40 -17.10 -0.26
N GLU A 277 -4.51 -17.82 -0.38
CA GLU A 277 -5.04 -18.70 0.66
C GLU A 277 -5.32 -20.08 0.06
N GLU A 278 -5.22 -21.12 0.89
CA GLU A 278 -5.81 -22.41 0.56
C GLU A 278 -7.24 -22.46 1.10
N LYS A 279 -8.19 -22.75 0.22
CA LYS A 279 -9.58 -22.97 0.58
C LYS A 279 -10.08 -24.26 -0.06
N ASP A 280 -10.58 -25.18 0.78
CA ASP A 280 -11.09 -26.49 0.33
C ASP A 280 -10.08 -27.27 -0.54
N GLY A 281 -8.79 -27.24 -0.19
CA GLY A 281 -7.71 -27.87 -0.98
C GLY A 281 -7.47 -27.20 -2.34
N LYS A 282 -7.85 -25.92 -2.48
CA LYS A 282 -7.61 -25.12 -3.69
C LYS A 282 -6.96 -23.81 -3.34
N THR A 283 -5.91 -23.45 -4.07
CA THR A 283 -5.34 -22.12 -4.01
C THR A 283 -6.30 -21.07 -4.58
N VAL A 284 -6.66 -20.07 -3.78
CA VAL A 284 -7.45 -18.90 -4.18
C VAL A 284 -6.61 -17.64 -3.93
N GLY A 285 -6.76 -16.61 -4.78
CA GLY A 285 -5.90 -15.42 -4.70
C GLY A 285 -4.53 -15.69 -5.32
N PHE A 286 -3.45 -15.25 -4.67
CA PHE A 286 -2.06 -15.45 -5.11
C PHE A 286 -1.79 -14.88 -6.53
N HIS A 287 -1.82 -13.55 -6.63
CA HIS A 287 -1.59 -12.81 -7.88
C HIS A 287 -0.44 -11.79 -7.81
N ASN A 288 0.36 -11.82 -6.74
CA ASN A 288 1.47 -10.88 -6.57
C ASN A 288 2.83 -11.53 -6.90
N TRP A 289 3.63 -10.85 -7.73
CA TRP A 289 4.90 -11.41 -8.22
C TRP A 289 5.98 -11.50 -7.14
N ILE A 290 5.97 -10.63 -6.11
CA ILE A 290 6.95 -10.68 -5.02
C ILE A 290 6.69 -11.94 -4.21
N GLN A 291 5.44 -12.19 -3.82
CA GLN A 291 5.06 -13.43 -3.15
C GLN A 291 5.37 -14.66 -4.02
N PHE A 292 5.06 -14.59 -5.33
CA PHE A 292 5.36 -15.68 -6.27
C PHE A 292 6.86 -15.99 -6.28
N TYR A 293 7.70 -14.96 -6.42
CA TYR A 293 9.15 -15.09 -6.40
C TYR A 293 9.65 -15.75 -5.10
N LEU A 294 9.19 -15.26 -3.95
CA LEU A 294 9.62 -15.78 -2.65
C LEU A 294 9.24 -17.25 -2.47
N GLU A 295 8.03 -17.63 -2.86
CA GLU A 295 7.54 -19.01 -2.76
C GLU A 295 8.21 -19.94 -3.78
N GLU A 296 8.52 -19.45 -4.97
CA GLU A 296 9.28 -20.18 -6.00
C GLU A 296 10.71 -20.46 -5.53
N ARG A 297 11.38 -19.48 -4.91
CA ARG A 297 12.71 -19.65 -4.29
C ARG A 297 12.72 -20.62 -3.11
N LYS A 298 11.60 -20.76 -2.40
CA LYS A 298 11.43 -21.74 -1.33
C LYS A 298 11.09 -23.14 -1.85
N GLY A 299 10.92 -23.31 -3.17
CA GLY A 299 10.53 -24.59 -3.80
C GLY A 299 9.07 -24.97 -3.56
N ARG A 300 8.26 -24.00 -3.10
CA ARG A 300 6.83 -24.20 -2.80
C ARG A 300 5.96 -23.86 -4.00
N VAL A 301 6.38 -22.92 -4.84
CA VAL A 301 5.76 -22.68 -6.14
C VAL A 301 6.52 -23.43 -7.22
N ASP A 302 5.75 -24.10 -8.07
CA ASP A 302 6.22 -24.88 -9.20
C ASP A 302 5.48 -24.40 -10.45
N TYR A 303 6.16 -23.54 -11.21
CA TYR A 303 5.66 -22.92 -12.43
C TYR A 303 5.43 -23.96 -13.53
N ARG A 304 4.25 -23.95 -14.18
CA ARG A 304 3.84 -24.96 -15.16
C ARG A 304 3.69 -24.44 -16.59
N GLY A 305 4.24 -23.25 -16.88
CA GLY A 305 4.19 -22.61 -18.20
C GLY A 305 3.16 -21.48 -18.32
N TYR A 306 3.34 -20.65 -19.35
CA TYR A 306 2.52 -19.47 -19.62
C TYR A 306 1.37 -19.79 -20.59
N VAL A 307 0.32 -18.97 -20.53
CA VAL A 307 -0.81 -19.02 -21.44
C VAL A 307 -0.84 -17.75 -22.27
N LEU A 308 -0.86 -17.91 -23.58
CA LEU A 308 -0.91 -16.77 -24.51
C LEU A 308 -2.27 -16.06 -24.43
N PRO A 309 -2.28 -14.70 -24.36
CA PRO A 309 -3.47 -13.94 -24.69
C PRO A 309 -3.92 -14.27 -26.12
N ARG A 310 -5.22 -14.44 -26.35
CA ARG A 310 -5.77 -14.77 -27.67
C ARG A 310 -5.61 -13.59 -28.66
N ARG A 311 -4.44 -13.37 -29.26
CA ARG A 311 -4.31 -12.34 -30.31
C ARG A 311 -5.05 -12.77 -31.59
N ARG A 312 -6.17 -12.13 -31.92
CA ARG A 312 -6.79 -12.28 -33.26
C ARG A 312 -5.79 -11.92 -34.35
N GLY A 313 -5.41 -12.89 -35.18
CA GLY A 313 -4.70 -12.67 -36.44
C GLY A 313 -3.17 -12.57 -36.38
N ARG A 314 -2.51 -12.87 -35.24
CA ARG A 314 -1.04 -13.04 -35.20
C ARG A 314 -0.67 -14.47 -34.79
N PRO A 315 0.36 -15.08 -35.40
CA PRO A 315 0.90 -16.36 -34.94
C PRO A 315 1.30 -16.29 -33.45
N ASN A 316 1.14 -17.41 -32.75
CA ASN A 316 1.41 -17.59 -31.32
C ASN A 316 2.91 -17.72 -31.01
N ASP A 317 3.75 -16.93 -31.68
CA ASP A 317 5.21 -17.01 -31.54
C ASP A 317 5.69 -15.93 -30.57
N PHE A 318 5.52 -16.16 -29.26
CA PHE A 318 6.26 -15.44 -28.21
C PHE A 318 7.59 -16.16 -27.89
N ALA A 319 8.11 -16.95 -28.83
CA ALA A 319 9.40 -17.62 -28.70
C ALA A 319 10.60 -16.66 -28.83
N SER A 320 10.38 -15.33 -28.79
CA SER A 320 11.44 -14.33 -28.81
C SER A 320 11.78 -13.84 -27.39
N ASP A 321 13.04 -13.43 -27.21
CA ASP A 321 13.55 -12.79 -25.99
C ASP A 321 12.66 -11.62 -25.53
N ASP A 322 11.94 -10.97 -26.45
CA ASP A 322 10.99 -9.87 -26.18
C ASP A 322 9.85 -10.26 -25.23
N ALA A 323 9.47 -11.54 -25.20
CA ALA A 323 8.39 -11.99 -24.32
C ALA A 323 8.76 -11.85 -22.82
N SER A 324 10.05 -11.77 -22.50
CA SER A 324 10.56 -11.51 -21.15
C SER A 324 10.33 -10.06 -20.66
N GLU A 325 10.01 -9.14 -21.55
CA GLU A 325 9.78 -7.73 -21.23
C GLU A 325 8.35 -7.44 -20.78
N PHE A 326 7.43 -8.40 -20.94
CA PHE A 326 6.05 -8.21 -20.51
C PHE A 326 5.94 -8.09 -18.98
N GLN A 327 5.32 -7.00 -18.53
CA GLN A 327 5.02 -6.74 -17.13
C GLN A 327 3.62 -7.25 -16.72
N LEU A 328 2.97 -8.02 -17.60
CA LEU A 328 1.75 -8.78 -17.33
C LEU A 328 1.91 -10.19 -17.91
N VAL A 329 1.84 -11.20 -17.05
CA VAL A 329 1.95 -12.60 -17.47
C VAL A 329 0.71 -13.38 -17.07
N THR A 330 0.26 -14.27 -17.94
CA THR A 330 -0.82 -15.22 -17.64
C THR A 330 -0.20 -16.60 -17.50
N ILE A 331 -0.30 -17.20 -16.32
CA ILE A 331 0.46 -18.40 -15.96
C ILE A 331 -0.41 -19.45 -15.28
N GLN A 332 0.10 -20.69 -15.26
CA GLN A 332 -0.37 -21.75 -14.39
C GLN A 332 0.80 -22.22 -13.53
N PHE A 333 0.52 -22.53 -12.26
CA PHE A 333 1.53 -23.05 -11.34
C PHE A 333 0.88 -23.98 -10.33
N LYS A 334 1.71 -24.77 -9.65
CA LYS A 334 1.34 -25.45 -8.41
C LYS A 334 1.87 -24.66 -7.23
N TRP A 335 1.10 -24.63 -6.15
CA TRP A 335 1.58 -24.17 -4.85
C TRP A 335 1.47 -25.33 -3.88
N GLU A 336 2.61 -25.80 -3.38
CA GLU A 336 2.71 -26.90 -2.42
C GLU A 336 2.00 -28.18 -2.89
N GLY A 337 2.15 -28.47 -4.19
CA GLY A 337 1.57 -29.63 -4.85
C GLY A 337 0.19 -29.39 -5.48
N ASP A 338 -0.54 -28.36 -5.05
CA ASP A 338 -1.89 -28.08 -5.54
C ASP A 338 -1.87 -27.23 -6.80
N LEU A 339 -2.50 -27.73 -7.87
CA LEU A 339 -2.56 -27.02 -9.14
C LEU A 339 -3.57 -25.88 -9.10
N LYS A 340 -3.05 -24.65 -9.14
CA LYS A 340 -3.87 -23.45 -9.28
C LYS A 340 -4.37 -23.31 -10.72
N GLY A 341 -5.59 -22.79 -10.87
CA GLY A 341 -6.12 -22.38 -12.17
C GLY A 341 -5.26 -21.30 -12.83
N VAL A 342 -5.42 -21.15 -14.15
CA VAL A 342 -4.73 -20.11 -14.91
C VAL A 342 -5.16 -18.73 -14.40
N GLY A 343 -4.19 -17.85 -14.16
CA GLY A 343 -4.45 -16.47 -13.76
C GLY A 343 -3.35 -15.54 -14.25
N SER A 344 -3.67 -14.25 -14.34
CA SER A 344 -2.68 -13.22 -14.66
C SER A 344 -2.12 -12.57 -13.40
N MET A 345 -0.90 -12.06 -13.50
CA MET A 345 -0.25 -11.23 -12.49
C MET A 345 0.58 -10.14 -13.17
N PHE A 346 0.67 -8.98 -12.54
CA PHE A 346 1.70 -8.02 -12.90
C PHE A 346 3.08 -8.54 -12.48
N VAL A 347 4.14 -8.14 -13.17
CA VAL A 347 5.52 -8.48 -12.82
C VAL A 347 6.38 -7.23 -12.81
N GLY A 348 7.15 -7.07 -11.74
CA GLY A 348 8.03 -5.91 -11.54
C GLY A 348 7.33 -4.66 -11.02
N THR A 349 6.00 -4.65 -10.89
CA THR A 349 5.24 -3.57 -10.25
C THR A 349 5.60 -3.41 -8.76
N SER A 350 5.48 -2.20 -8.23
CA SER A 350 5.63 -2.01 -6.78
C SER A 350 4.35 -2.39 -6.00
N PRO A 351 4.46 -2.76 -4.71
CA PRO A 351 3.30 -2.99 -3.85
C PRO A 351 2.34 -1.79 -3.80
N GLU A 352 2.88 -0.57 -3.77
CA GLU A 352 2.11 0.67 -3.70
C GLU A 352 1.31 0.96 -4.97
N PHE A 353 1.79 0.58 -6.15
CA PHE A 353 1.03 0.71 -7.39
C PHE A 353 -0.20 -0.21 -7.38
N GLU A 354 -0.01 -1.50 -7.13
CA GLU A 354 -1.11 -2.47 -7.06
C GLU A 354 -2.12 -2.07 -5.98
N MET A 355 -1.64 -1.73 -4.77
CA MET A 355 -2.51 -1.26 -3.68
C MET A 355 -3.27 0.02 -4.04
N ALA A 356 -2.64 0.98 -4.73
CA ALA A 356 -3.29 2.22 -5.10
C ALA A 356 -4.40 2.00 -6.13
N VAL A 357 -4.14 1.22 -7.18
CA VAL A 357 -5.13 0.91 -8.24
C VAL A 357 -6.30 0.12 -7.66
N TYR A 358 -6.04 -0.91 -6.86
CA TYR A 358 -7.10 -1.72 -6.26
C TYR A 358 -7.94 -0.92 -5.25
N SER A 359 -7.29 -0.05 -4.46
CA SER A 359 -7.98 0.83 -3.51
C SER A 359 -8.84 1.87 -4.22
N LEU A 360 -8.35 2.47 -5.32
CA LEU A 360 -9.12 3.41 -6.14
C LEU A 360 -10.46 2.80 -6.57
N LEU A 361 -10.39 1.62 -7.19
CA LEU A 361 -11.56 0.89 -7.67
C LEU A 361 -12.51 0.53 -6.51
N ALA A 362 -11.97 0.01 -5.40
CA ALA A 362 -12.75 -0.33 -4.21
C ALA A 362 -13.49 0.89 -3.63
N LEU A 363 -12.80 2.03 -3.47
CA LEU A 363 -13.37 3.26 -2.91
C LEU A 363 -14.50 3.79 -3.78
N LEU A 364 -14.32 3.80 -5.10
CA LEU A 364 -15.31 4.24 -6.06
C LEU A 364 -16.42 3.22 -6.35
N GLY A 365 -16.34 2.01 -5.78
CA GLY A 365 -17.32 0.95 -6.00
C GLY A 365 -17.31 0.40 -7.43
N ARG A 366 -16.14 0.43 -8.10
CA ARG A 366 -15.95 -0.07 -9.46
C ARG A 366 -15.36 -1.47 -9.39
N GLU A 367 -16.11 -2.46 -9.85
CA GLU A 367 -15.63 -3.85 -9.78
C GLU A 367 -14.67 -4.22 -10.90
N ARG A 368 -14.78 -3.58 -12.07
CA ARG A 368 -13.96 -3.86 -13.24
C ARG A 368 -13.56 -2.58 -13.95
N LEU A 369 -12.33 -2.57 -14.45
CA LEU A 369 -11.79 -1.51 -15.29
C LEU A 369 -10.86 -2.12 -16.34
N GLU A 370 -11.21 -1.98 -17.61
CA GLU A 370 -10.28 -2.20 -18.71
C GLU A 370 -9.43 -0.94 -18.91
N VAL A 371 -8.11 -1.08 -18.85
CA VAL A 371 -7.16 0.01 -19.02
C VAL A 371 -6.02 -0.41 -19.94
N SER A 372 -5.58 0.53 -20.77
CA SER A 372 -4.39 0.36 -21.61
C SER A 372 -3.17 0.88 -20.86
N LEU A 373 -2.20 0.02 -20.60
CA LEU A 373 -0.95 0.33 -19.89
C LEU A 373 0.27 -0.10 -20.72
N PRO A 374 1.41 0.61 -20.64
CA PRO A 374 2.62 0.27 -21.38
C PRO A 374 3.36 -0.90 -20.72
N LEU A 375 2.79 -2.10 -20.85
CA LEU A 375 3.26 -3.33 -20.20
C LEU A 375 4.05 -4.25 -21.13
N GLY A 376 4.11 -3.94 -22.42
CA GLY A 376 4.82 -4.74 -23.41
C GLY A 376 6.25 -4.27 -23.68
N PRO A 377 6.97 -4.97 -24.58
CA PRO A 377 8.29 -4.57 -25.08
C PRO A 377 8.26 -3.14 -25.61
N ASP A 378 9.35 -2.40 -25.42
CA ASP A 378 9.45 -0.99 -25.84
C ASP A 378 8.30 -0.09 -25.31
N GLN A 379 7.69 -0.45 -24.17
CA GLN A 379 6.53 0.26 -23.59
C GLN A 379 5.25 0.15 -24.45
N ASP A 380 5.11 -0.93 -25.22
CA ASP A 380 3.89 -1.22 -25.98
C ASP A 380 2.67 -1.32 -25.05
N ASN A 381 1.59 -0.66 -25.48
CA ASN A 381 0.34 -0.64 -24.74
C ASN A 381 -0.38 -1.99 -24.80
N VAL A 382 -0.65 -2.56 -23.63
CA VAL A 382 -1.41 -3.80 -23.43
C VAL A 382 -2.72 -3.46 -22.73
N MET A 383 -3.82 -4.02 -23.23
CA MET A 383 -5.11 -3.96 -22.55
C MET A 383 -5.13 -4.96 -21.39
N VAL A 384 -5.40 -4.44 -20.20
CA VAL A 384 -5.55 -5.22 -18.96
C VAL A 384 -6.90 -4.89 -18.33
N GLU A 385 -7.63 -5.91 -17.91
CA GLU A 385 -8.79 -5.76 -17.04
C GLU A 385 -8.32 -5.91 -15.59
N VAL A 386 -8.53 -4.87 -14.79
CA VAL A 386 -8.36 -4.93 -13.34
C VAL A 386 -9.71 -5.22 -12.71
N THR A 387 -9.82 -6.35 -12.00
CA THR A 387 -11.01 -6.74 -11.26
C THR A 387 -10.77 -6.56 -9.76
N VAL A 388 -11.74 -5.97 -9.06
CA VAL A 388 -11.75 -5.80 -7.60
C VAL A 388 -13.14 -6.16 -7.07
N HIS A 389 -13.19 -7.17 -6.22
CA HIS A 389 -14.40 -7.52 -5.49
C HIS A 389 -14.32 -6.98 -4.07
N THR A 390 -15.40 -6.34 -3.63
CA THR A 390 -15.54 -5.84 -2.26
C THR A 390 -16.80 -6.43 -1.62
N PHE A 391 -16.86 -6.45 -0.30
CA PHE A 391 -18.10 -6.70 0.41
C PHE A 391 -18.28 -5.65 1.50
N SER A 392 -19.54 -5.32 1.76
CA SER A 392 -19.92 -4.35 2.78
C SER A 392 -20.46 -5.06 4.00
N SER A 393 -20.08 -4.57 5.18
CA SER A 393 -20.60 -5.03 6.46
C SER A 393 -20.97 -3.84 7.34
N ARG A 394 -21.53 -4.10 8.52
CA ARG A 394 -21.76 -3.04 9.54
C ARG A 394 -20.47 -2.31 9.98
N TYR A 395 -19.30 -2.88 9.68
CA TYR A 395 -17.98 -2.33 9.98
C TYR A 395 -17.34 -1.64 8.76
N GLY A 396 -18.15 -1.35 7.73
CA GLY A 396 -17.75 -0.73 6.47
C GLY A 396 -17.36 -1.72 5.38
N LYS A 397 -16.89 -1.17 4.26
CA LYS A 397 -16.46 -1.86 3.03
C LYS A 397 -15.09 -2.52 3.22
N ARG A 398 -14.89 -3.73 2.70
CA ARG A 398 -13.60 -4.43 2.72
C ARG A 398 -13.28 -5.01 1.35
N VAL A 399 -11.99 -5.13 1.05
CA VAL A 399 -11.54 -5.80 -0.16
C VAL A 399 -11.61 -7.31 0.04
N SER A 400 -12.21 -7.99 -0.93
CA SER A 400 -12.37 -9.45 -0.95
C SER A 400 -11.28 -10.10 -1.78
N THR A 401 -11.13 -9.67 -3.03
CA THR A 401 -10.12 -10.11 -3.98
C THR A 401 -9.86 -9.01 -5.00
N ALA A 402 -8.68 -8.99 -5.58
CA ALA A 402 -8.27 -8.04 -6.60
C ALA A 402 -7.17 -8.69 -7.44
N TYR A 403 -7.24 -8.54 -8.76
CA TYR A 403 -6.24 -9.10 -9.66
C TYR A 403 -6.34 -8.48 -11.06
N PRO A 404 -5.23 -8.44 -11.82
CA PRO A 404 -5.28 -8.13 -13.23
C PRO A 404 -5.65 -9.37 -14.05
N SER A 405 -6.15 -9.16 -15.25
CA SER A 405 -6.34 -10.19 -16.26
C SER A 405 -6.04 -9.63 -17.65
N ALA A 406 -5.39 -10.44 -18.48
CA ALA A 406 -5.19 -10.07 -19.88
C ALA A 406 -6.55 -10.07 -20.60
N VAL A 407 -6.85 -8.99 -21.33
CA VAL A 407 -8.07 -8.92 -22.16
C VAL A 407 -7.84 -9.75 -23.43
N GLU A 408 -8.80 -10.60 -23.78
CA GLU A 408 -8.76 -11.45 -24.99
C GLU A 408 -8.97 -10.67 -26.30
#